data_AF-A0A0R2K9N1-F1
#
_entry.id   AF-A0A0R2K9N1-F1
#
_cell.length_a   1.000
_cell.length_b   1.000
_cell.length_c   1.000
_cell.angle_alpha   90.00
_cell.angle_beta   90.00
_cell.angle_gamma   90.00
#
_symmetry.space_group_name_H-M   'P 1'
#
loop_
_entity.id
_entity.type
_entity.pdbx_description
1 polymer ?
#
loop_
_entity_poly.entity_id
_entity_poly.type
_entity_poly.pdbx_seq_one_letter_code
_entity_poly.pdbx_strand_id
1 'polypeptide(L)'
;MLSVLFSLEPTKWRTIKVLDGLTDYNIAKFFADNYLIHDTDLDYTILQPTVMTDKPGTGKITVDEGKFGYNPAEDVARTLDDILKYKNTNHKIIKMREGDTPIDDALNRV
;
A
#
# COMPACT_ATOMS: atom_id res chain seq x y z
N MET A 1 5.60 -2.43 -6.36
CA MET A 1 6.46 -1.82 -5.33
C MET A 1 5.74 -1.83 -3.99
N LEU A 2 6.40 -2.27 -2.92
CA LEU A 2 5.88 -2.15 -1.56
C LEU A 2 6.33 -0.82 -0.93
N SER A 3 5.39 0.04 -0.58
CA SER A 3 5.61 1.35 0.03
C SER A 3 4.91 1.44 1.40
N VAL A 4 4.45 2.63 1.79
CA VAL A 4 3.77 2.89 3.07
C VAL A 4 2.58 3.82 2.85
N LEU A 5 1.54 3.67 3.67
CA LEU A 5 0.41 4.60 3.72
C LEU A 5 0.88 6.06 3.70
N PHE A 6 0.34 6.83 2.75
CA PHE A 6 0.61 8.26 2.59
C PHE A 6 2.05 8.62 2.22
N SER A 7 2.86 7.69 1.69
CA SER A 7 4.21 8.01 1.22
C SER A 7 4.27 9.21 0.25
N LEU A 8 3.21 9.45 -0.54
CA LEU A 8 3.08 10.57 -1.50
C LEU A 8 2.32 11.78 -0.94
N GLU A 9 1.94 11.76 0.34
CA GLU A 9 1.13 12.80 0.99
C GLU A 9 1.83 13.34 2.25
N PRO A 10 2.91 14.14 2.12
CA PRO A 10 3.72 14.59 3.26
C PRO A 10 2.94 15.34 4.34
N THR A 11 1.85 16.02 3.96
CA THR A 11 0.96 16.71 4.89
C THR A 11 0.24 15.76 5.85
N LYS A 12 0.14 14.46 5.52
CA LYS A 12 -0.50 13.44 6.34
C LYS A 12 0.45 12.68 7.26
N TRP A 13 1.77 12.79 7.10
CA TRP A 13 2.74 12.02 7.90
C TRP A 13 2.65 12.29 9.40
N ARG A 14 2.21 13.49 9.79
CA ARG A 14 2.04 13.87 11.20
C ARG A 14 0.64 13.59 11.76
N THR A 15 -0.26 13.06 10.93
CA THR A 15 -1.66 12.80 11.34
C THR A 15 -1.83 11.44 12.02
N ILE A 16 -0.87 10.53 11.82
CA ILE A 16 -0.86 9.19 12.41
C ILE A 16 0.44 9.05 13.20
N LYS A 17 0.34 8.77 14.51
CA LYS A 17 1.48 8.70 15.43
C LYS A 17 2.61 7.79 14.95
N VAL A 18 2.28 6.68 14.29
CA VAL A 18 3.27 5.74 13.74
C VAL A 18 4.07 6.39 12.60
N LEU A 19 3.42 7.16 11.72
CA LEU A 19 4.11 7.83 10.61
C LEU A 19 4.95 9.01 11.11
N ASP A 20 4.50 9.74 12.12
CA ASP A 20 5.21 10.91 12.67
C ASP A 20 6.60 10.53 13.21
N GLY A 21 6.70 9.38 13.88
CA GLY A 21 7.96 8.83 14.39
C GLY A 21 8.90 8.24 13.32
N LEU A 22 8.48 8.21 12.04
CA LEU A 22 9.19 7.56 10.94
C LEU A 22 9.58 8.55 9.83
N THR A 23 9.92 9.78 10.18
CA THR A 23 10.18 10.86 9.20
C THR A 23 11.22 10.46 8.13
N ASP A 24 12.38 9.94 8.51
CA ASP A 24 13.43 9.54 7.53
C ASP A 24 12.95 8.42 6.60
N TYR A 25 12.22 7.45 7.15
CA TYR A 25 11.63 6.36 6.39
C TYR A 25 10.57 6.87 5.39
N ASN A 26 9.71 7.80 5.81
CA ASN A 26 8.70 8.39 4.94
C ASN A 26 9.34 9.22 3.82
N ILE A 27 10.41 9.97 4.12
CA ILE A 27 11.18 10.71 3.10
C ILE A 27 11.77 9.74 2.07
N ALA A 28 12.39 8.65 2.51
CA ALA A 28 12.96 7.67 1.60
C ALA A 28 11.89 7.04 0.69
N LYS A 29 10.74 6.67 1.26
CA LYS A 29 9.60 6.13 0.49
C LYS A 29 9.00 7.16 -0.46
N PHE A 30 8.87 8.42 -0.05
CA PHE A 30 8.37 9.51 -0.90
C PHE A 30 9.22 9.67 -2.15
N PHE A 31 10.54 9.76 -2.02
CA PHE A 31 11.42 9.95 -3.18
C PHE A 31 11.44 8.71 -4.08
N ALA A 32 11.44 7.50 -3.50
CA ALA A 32 11.39 6.28 -4.30
C ALA A 32 10.08 6.14 -5.09
N ASP A 33 8.94 6.47 -4.47
CA ASP A 33 7.64 6.42 -5.13
C ASP A 33 7.53 7.49 -6.23
N ASN A 34 7.99 8.73 -5.97
CA ASN A 34 8.00 9.79 -6.98
C ASN A 34 8.88 9.42 -8.18
N TYR A 35 10.08 8.87 -7.94
CA TYR A 35 10.97 8.45 -9.02
C TYR A 35 10.31 7.37 -9.89
N LEU A 36 9.69 6.36 -9.26
CA LEU A 36 8.98 5.31 -9.99
C LEU A 36 7.84 5.88 -10.86
N ILE A 37 7.11 6.86 -10.36
CA ILE A 37 5.97 7.48 -11.06
C ILE A 37 6.42 8.42 -12.19
N HIS A 38 7.44 9.23 -11.95
CA HIS A 38 7.76 10.39 -12.80
C HIS A 38 9.01 10.22 -13.66
N ASP A 39 9.94 9.34 -13.27
CA ASP A 39 11.26 9.19 -13.89
C ASP A 39 11.48 7.79 -14.50
N THR A 40 10.41 7.01 -14.67
CA THR A 40 10.46 5.70 -15.34
C THR A 40 9.26 5.51 -16.27
N ASP A 41 9.42 4.63 -17.28
CA ASP A 41 8.34 4.19 -18.18
C ASP A 41 7.75 2.82 -17.77
N LEU A 42 7.86 2.46 -16.49
CA LEU A 42 7.41 1.15 -16.00
C LEU A 42 5.89 1.11 -15.77
N ASP A 43 5.26 -0.02 -16.10
CA ASP A 43 3.91 -0.38 -15.65
C ASP A 43 3.90 -0.63 -14.13
N TYR A 44 4.00 0.44 -13.34
CA TYR A 44 4.14 0.32 -11.89
C TYR A 44 2.80 0.06 -11.19
N THR A 45 2.87 -0.64 -10.06
CA THR A 45 1.81 -0.63 -9.03
C THR A 45 2.47 -0.35 -7.69
N ILE A 46 2.01 0.66 -6.95
CA ILE A 46 2.53 1.00 -5.63
C ILE A 46 1.51 0.59 -4.57
N LEU A 47 1.84 -0.42 -3.78
CA LEU A 47 1.02 -0.89 -2.66
C LEU A 47 1.46 -0.18 -1.37
N GLN A 48 0.54 0.53 -0.74
CA GLN A 48 0.73 1.31 0.48
C GLN A 48 -0.08 0.69 1.64
N PRO A 49 0.43 -0.37 2.29
CA PRO A 49 -0.19 -0.86 3.51
C PRO A 49 -0.03 0.14 4.66
N THR A 50 -0.89 -0.03 5.66
CA THR A 50 -0.76 0.59 6.98
C THR A 50 0.25 -0.17 7.85
N VAL A 51 -0.05 -0.44 9.12
CA VAL A 51 0.88 -1.14 10.03
C VAL A 51 0.87 -2.65 9.76
N MET A 52 2.04 -3.24 9.50
CA MET A 52 2.16 -4.69 9.33
C MET A 52 2.21 -5.41 10.67
N THR A 53 1.69 -6.64 10.72
CA THR A 53 1.63 -7.49 11.92
C THR A 53 1.97 -8.94 11.60
N ASP A 54 2.40 -9.70 12.60
CA ASP A 54 2.70 -11.14 12.49
C ASP A 54 1.48 -12.03 12.73
N LYS A 55 0.26 -11.47 12.69
CA LYS A 55 -0.96 -12.27 12.75
C LYS A 55 -1.10 -13.11 11.48
N PRO A 56 -1.78 -14.27 11.55
CA PRO A 56 -2.14 -15.02 10.35
C PRO A 56 -2.95 -14.19 9.36
N GLY A 57 -2.71 -14.41 8.06
CA GLY A 57 -3.50 -13.80 7.00
C GLY A 57 -4.96 -14.25 7.02
N THR A 58 -5.84 -13.37 6.57
CA THR A 58 -7.28 -13.62 6.45
C THR A 58 -7.71 -13.86 5.00
N GLY A 59 -6.85 -13.53 4.04
CA GLY A 59 -7.16 -13.49 2.61
C GLY A 59 -8.11 -12.36 2.21
N LYS A 60 -8.34 -11.38 3.10
CA LYS A 60 -9.29 -10.29 2.91
C LYS A 60 -8.68 -8.94 3.29
N ILE A 61 -9.00 -7.93 2.48
CA ILE A 61 -8.47 -6.58 2.62
C ILE A 61 -9.58 -5.54 2.41
N THR A 62 -9.24 -4.28 2.63
CA THR A 62 -9.97 -3.13 2.12
C THR A 62 -8.99 -2.22 1.39
N VAL A 63 -9.37 -1.81 0.18
CA VAL A 63 -8.73 -0.72 -0.56
C VAL A 63 -9.60 0.52 -0.41
N ASP A 64 -9.06 1.57 0.21
CA ASP A 64 -9.78 2.83 0.46
C ASP A 64 -8.82 4.04 0.38
N GLU A 65 -9.32 5.25 0.68
CA GLU A 65 -8.55 6.49 0.60
C GLU A 65 -7.42 6.62 1.63
N GLY A 66 -7.28 5.65 2.54
CA GLY A 66 -6.19 5.58 3.51
C GLY A 66 -6.65 5.69 4.96
N LYS A 67 -7.63 4.88 5.37
CA LYS A 67 -7.94 4.74 6.81
C LYS A 67 -6.82 4.00 7.52
N PHE A 68 -6.47 4.46 8.73
CA PHE A 68 -5.54 3.73 9.59
C PHE A 68 -6.10 2.34 9.94
N GLY A 69 -5.19 1.37 10.07
CA GLY A 69 -5.52 0.00 10.43
C GLY A 69 -4.26 -0.85 10.55
N TYR A 70 -4.43 -2.15 10.45
CA TYR A 70 -3.35 -3.13 10.47
C TYR A 70 -3.43 -4.05 9.25
N ASN A 71 -2.36 -4.75 8.96
CA ASN A 71 -2.27 -5.74 7.90
C ASN A 71 -1.46 -6.94 8.39
N PRO A 72 -1.99 -8.17 8.37
CA PRO A 72 -1.16 -9.36 8.41
C PRO A 72 -0.09 -9.31 7.31
N ALA A 73 1.18 -9.58 7.63
CA ALA A 73 2.26 -9.58 6.64
C ALA A 73 1.98 -10.57 5.50
N GLU A 74 1.32 -11.69 5.81
CA GLU A 74 0.84 -12.68 4.86
C GLU A 74 -0.16 -12.10 3.85
N ASP A 75 -1.12 -11.28 4.28
CA ASP A 75 -2.11 -10.66 3.39
C ASP A 75 -1.46 -9.59 2.49
N VAL A 76 -0.45 -8.86 2.98
CA VAL A 76 0.34 -7.94 2.15
C VAL A 76 1.11 -8.72 1.08
N ALA A 77 1.78 -9.82 1.46
CA ALA A 77 2.52 -10.65 0.53
C ALA A 77 1.61 -11.26 -0.54
N ARG A 78 0.45 -11.78 -0.14
CA ARG A 78 -0.55 -12.32 -1.05
C ARG A 78 -1.10 -11.25 -1.99
N THR A 79 -1.37 -10.06 -1.48
CA THR A 79 -1.82 -8.93 -2.32
C THR A 79 -0.77 -8.55 -3.36
N LEU A 80 0.52 -8.54 -2.99
CA LEU A 80 1.62 -8.28 -3.94
C LEU A 80 1.72 -9.33 -5.04
N ASP A 81 1.54 -10.61 -4.70
CA ASP A 81 1.53 -11.71 -5.67
C ASP A 81 0.31 -11.62 -6.60
N ASP A 82 -0.88 -11.43 -6.03
CA ASP A 82 -2.14 -11.39 -6.78
C ASP A 82 -2.23 -10.16 -7.70
N ILE A 83 -1.64 -9.02 -7.33
CA ILE A 83 -1.59 -7.80 -8.17
C ILE A 83 -1.10 -8.08 -9.59
N LEU A 84 -0.17 -9.03 -9.77
CA LEU A 84 0.39 -9.37 -11.09
C LEU A 84 -0.66 -9.91 -12.07
N LYS A 85 -1.80 -10.39 -11.57
CA LYS A 85 -2.92 -10.90 -12.39
C LYS A 85 -3.78 -9.78 -12.98
N TYR A 86 -3.69 -8.56 -12.46
CA TYR A 86 -4.66 -7.49 -12.65
C TYR A 86 -4.07 -6.26 -13.35
N LYS A 87 -4.23 -6.17 -14.68
CA LYS A 87 -3.74 -5.03 -15.48
C LYS A 87 -4.38 -3.69 -15.11
N ASN A 88 -5.56 -3.68 -14.52
CA ASN A 88 -6.21 -2.45 -14.02
C ASN A 88 -5.44 -1.82 -12.85
N THR A 89 -4.51 -2.56 -12.23
CA THR A 89 -3.63 -2.03 -11.19
C THR A 89 -2.42 -1.28 -11.75
N ASN A 90 -2.14 -1.35 -13.05
CA ASN A 90 -1.05 -0.61 -13.67
C ASN A 90 -1.25 0.91 -13.49
N HIS A 91 -0.16 1.58 -13.15
CA HIS A 91 -0.06 2.98 -12.79
C HIS A 91 -0.96 3.39 -11.60
N LYS A 92 -1.29 2.44 -10.71
CA LYS A 92 -2.12 2.70 -9.52
C LYS A 92 -1.29 2.76 -8.24
N ILE A 93 -1.78 3.60 -7.33
CA ILE A 93 -1.36 3.64 -5.94
C ILE A 93 -2.51 3.05 -5.13
N ILE A 94 -2.27 1.92 -4.48
CA ILE A 94 -3.28 1.14 -3.77
C ILE A 94 -2.98 1.24 -2.29
N LYS A 95 -3.83 1.91 -1.53
CA LYS A 95 -3.74 1.93 -0.06
C LYS A 95 -4.53 0.75 0.49
N MET A 96 -3.93 -0.01 1.40
CA MET A 96 -4.55 -1.23 1.93
C MET A 96 -4.53 -1.32 3.46
N ARG A 97 -5.58 -1.94 4.00
CA ARG A 97 -5.67 -2.41 5.39
C ARG A 97 -6.44 -3.73 5.43
N GLU A 98 -6.42 -4.42 6.56
CA GLU A 98 -7.33 -5.52 6.86
C GLU A 98 -8.81 -5.10 6.64
N GLY A 99 -9.62 -6.05 6.20
CA GLY A 99 -11.04 -5.84 5.97
C GLY A 99 -11.75 -7.11 5.51
N ASP A 100 -12.88 -6.94 4.84
CA ASP A 100 -13.83 -8.04 4.59
C ASP A 100 -13.92 -8.48 3.12
N THR A 101 -13.23 -7.80 2.20
CA THR A 101 -13.29 -8.11 0.76
C THR A 101 -12.16 -9.07 0.40
N PRO A 102 -12.42 -10.21 -0.27
CA PRO A 102 -11.36 -11.09 -0.77
C PRO A 102 -10.33 -10.30 -1.59
N ILE A 103 -9.04 -10.66 -1.48
CA ILE A 103 -7.95 -9.94 -2.17
C ILE A 103 -8.21 -9.84 -3.68
N ASP A 104 -8.53 -10.96 -4.34
CA ASP A 104 -8.85 -10.99 -5.77
C ASP A 104 -10.01 -10.04 -6.13
N ASP A 105 -11.07 -10.00 -5.32
CA ASP A 105 -12.22 -9.13 -5.55
C ASP A 105 -11.86 -7.65 -5.37
N ALA A 106 -11.01 -7.33 -4.41
CA ALA A 106 -10.54 -5.98 -4.16
C ALA A 106 -9.67 -5.49 -5.32
N LEU A 107 -8.72 -6.31 -5.78
CA LEU A 107 -7.80 -5.97 -6.87
C LEU A 107 -8.51 -5.83 -8.21
N ASN A 108 -9.54 -6.64 -8.48
CA ASN A 108 -10.36 -6.51 -9.68
C ASN A 108 -11.18 -5.21 -9.74
N ARG A 109 -11.28 -4.46 -8.62
CA ARG A 109 -12.06 -3.21 -8.49
C ARG A 109 -11.19 -1.96 -8.30
N VAL A 110 -9.87 -2.10 -8.29
CA VAL A 110 -8.90 -0.99 -8.29
C VAL A 110 -9.04 -0.16 -9.56
#